data_AF-E9FGF9-F1
#
_entry.id   AF-E9FGF9-F1
#
_cell.length_a   1.000
_cell.length_b   1.000
_cell.length_c   1.000
_cell.angle_alpha   90.00
_cell.angle_beta   90.00
_cell.angle_gamma   90.00
#
_symmetry.space_group_name_H-M   'P 1'
#
loop_
_entity.id
_entity.type
_entity.pdbx_description
1 polymer ?
#
loop_
_entity_poly.entity_id
_entity_poly.type
_entity_poly.pdbx_seq_one_letter_code
_entity_poly.pdbx_strand_id
1 'polypeptide(L)'
;MTRYKATISYDGFAFAGFQRQPHARSVQEEIEKTLTRLNKGQAIAVHGAGRTDSGVHALEQVIHFDLPYQMDEEKLRFALDTQSPEDIDVISIEIVADDFHCRYAKHSKTYEFIVDRGRPKNPMRRHYATHFPYPLDVERMQEAVKKLEGTHDFTGLQHLEPV
;
A
#
# COMPACT_ATOMS: atom_id res chain seq x y z
N MET A 1 -15.24 20.20 -6.69
CA MET A 1 -14.30 19.06 -6.82
C MET A 1 -15.01 17.87 -6.21
N THR A 2 -14.82 16.67 -6.76
CA THR A 2 -15.42 15.44 -6.23
C THR A 2 -14.31 14.59 -5.65
N ARG A 3 -14.45 14.20 -4.38
CA ARG A 3 -13.48 13.34 -3.70
C ARG A 3 -13.80 11.87 -3.93
N TYR A 4 -12.78 11.13 -4.30
CA TYR A 4 -12.84 9.69 -4.49
C TYR A 4 -11.95 8.99 -3.47
N LYS A 5 -12.46 7.90 -2.90
CA LYS A 5 -11.67 6.89 -2.21
C LYS A 5 -11.46 5.73 -3.18
N ALA A 6 -10.23 5.24 -3.27
CA ALA A 6 -9.93 4.03 -4.04
C ALA A 6 -9.21 3.01 -3.15
N THR A 7 -9.53 1.73 -3.38
CA THR A 7 -8.80 0.60 -2.83
C THR A 7 -7.93 0.02 -3.92
N ILE A 8 -6.64 -0.12 -3.66
CA ILE A 8 -5.63 -0.58 -4.62
C ILE A 8 -4.84 -1.77 -4.07
N SER A 9 -4.42 -2.66 -4.95
CA SER A 9 -3.36 -3.65 -4.68
C SER A 9 -2.13 -3.31 -5.50
N TYR A 10 -0.95 -3.69 -5.00
CA TYR A 10 0.27 -3.57 -5.77
C TYR A 10 1.34 -4.56 -5.34
N ASP A 11 2.13 -5.00 -6.32
CA ASP A 11 3.39 -5.68 -6.08
C ASP A 11 4.50 -4.65 -5.83
N GLY A 12 4.88 -4.50 -4.56
CA GLY A 12 5.89 -3.53 -4.14
C GLY A 12 7.33 -3.80 -4.62
N PHE A 13 7.64 -4.96 -5.20
CA PHE A 13 9.02 -5.39 -5.44
C PHE A 13 9.84 -4.39 -6.27
N ALA A 14 9.24 -3.78 -7.29
CA ALA A 14 9.91 -2.83 -8.19
C ALA A 14 9.74 -1.35 -7.79
N PHE A 15 9.18 -1.07 -6.60
CA PHE A 15 8.93 0.28 -6.10
C PHE A 15 9.84 0.61 -4.92
N ALA A 16 10.29 1.86 -4.86
CA ALA A 16 10.97 2.43 -3.68
C ALA A 16 9.99 2.81 -2.56
N GLY A 17 8.89 2.07 -2.45
CA GLY A 17 7.80 2.26 -1.50
C GLY A 17 6.62 3.01 -2.10
N PHE A 18 5.63 3.29 -1.25
CA PHE A 18 4.42 3.98 -1.66
C PHE A 18 4.69 5.45 -2.00
N GLN A 19 5.39 6.18 -1.12
CA GLN A 19 5.50 7.63 -1.23
C GLN A 19 6.46 8.04 -2.34
N ARG A 20 6.10 9.11 -3.06
CA ARG A 20 6.94 9.72 -4.09
C ARG A 20 8.32 10.13 -3.56
N GLN A 21 9.35 9.77 -4.32
CA GLN A 21 10.75 10.17 -4.10
C GLN A 21 11.33 10.81 -5.38
N PRO A 22 12.35 11.69 -5.30
CA PRO A 22 12.85 12.42 -6.47
C PRO A 22 13.45 11.57 -7.60
N HIS A 23 14.05 10.42 -7.28
CA HIS A 23 14.86 9.63 -8.23
C HIS A 23 14.54 8.13 -8.18
N ALA A 24 13.33 7.77 -7.74
CA ALA A 24 12.92 6.38 -7.65
C ALA A 24 11.43 6.22 -7.95
N ARG A 25 11.10 5.14 -8.66
CA ARG A 25 9.71 4.79 -8.99
C ARG A 25 8.96 4.47 -7.70
N SER A 26 7.78 5.05 -7.54
CA SER A 26 6.91 4.85 -6.37
C SER A 26 5.47 4.60 -6.80
N VAL A 27 4.70 3.93 -5.94
CA VAL A 27 3.28 3.64 -6.23
C VAL A 27 2.48 4.93 -6.37
N GLN A 28 2.68 5.89 -5.46
CA GLN A 28 1.99 7.18 -5.49
C GLN A 28 2.24 7.91 -6.81
N GLU A 29 3.50 8.00 -7.27
CA GLU A 29 3.83 8.71 -8.50
C GLU A 29 3.19 8.08 -9.73
N GLU A 30 3.16 6.75 -9.83
CA GLU A 30 2.55 6.06 -10.98
C GLU A 30 1.03 6.29 -11.03
N ILE A 31 0.36 6.27 -9.88
CA ILE A 31 -1.08 6.58 -9.80
C ILE A 31 -1.33 8.05 -10.14
N GLU A 32 -0.53 8.98 -9.61
CA GLU A 32 -0.63 10.42 -9.92
C GLU A 32 -0.41 10.68 -11.42
N LYS A 33 0.54 10.00 -12.07
CA LYS A 33 0.74 10.06 -13.52
C LYS A 33 -0.49 9.57 -14.28
N THR A 34 -1.09 8.45 -13.87
CA THR A 34 -2.31 7.92 -14.50
C THR A 34 -3.49 8.88 -14.34
N LEU A 35 -3.74 9.38 -13.13
CA LEU A 35 -4.78 10.37 -12.86
C LEU A 35 -4.57 11.66 -13.66
N THR A 36 -3.32 12.12 -13.78
CA THR A 36 -2.98 13.31 -14.57
C THR A 36 -3.32 13.12 -16.05
N ARG A 37 -3.06 11.93 -16.63
CA ARG A 37 -3.47 11.60 -18.01
C ARG A 37 -4.99 11.62 -18.15
N LEU A 38 -5.71 11.00 -17.22
CA LEU A 38 -7.18 10.98 -17.19
C LEU A 38 -7.78 12.39 -17.04
N ASN A 39 -7.09 13.27 -16.30
CA ASN A 39 -7.49 14.64 -16.04
C ASN A 39 -6.89 15.64 -17.05
N LYS A 40 -6.75 15.23 -18.32
CA LYS A 40 -6.32 16.11 -19.43
C LYS A 40 -4.99 16.85 -19.18
N GLY A 41 -4.06 16.20 -18.48
CA GLY A 41 -2.74 16.74 -18.17
C GLY A 41 -2.66 17.63 -16.93
N GLN A 42 -3.77 17.87 -16.22
CA GLN A 42 -3.76 18.59 -14.96
C GLN A 42 -3.40 17.65 -13.80
N ALA A 43 -2.36 18.01 -13.05
CA ALA A 43 -1.82 17.19 -11.96
C ALA A 43 -2.88 16.93 -10.87
N ILE A 44 -3.00 15.67 -10.47
CA ILE A 44 -3.82 15.23 -9.35
C ILE A 44 -2.90 14.70 -8.26
N ALA A 45 -3.05 15.21 -7.03
CA ALA A 45 -2.34 14.70 -5.87
C ALA A 45 -3.08 13.50 -5.28
N VAL A 46 -2.33 12.50 -4.83
CA VAL A 46 -2.87 11.30 -4.17
C VAL A 46 -2.41 11.24 -2.72
N HIS A 47 -3.32 10.86 -1.83
CA HIS A 47 -3.04 10.63 -0.42
C HIS A 47 -3.30 9.17 -0.06
N GLY A 48 -2.32 8.49 0.54
CA GLY A 48 -2.46 7.12 1.05
C GLY A 48 -2.84 7.05 2.53
N ALA A 49 -3.56 5.99 2.92
CA ALA A 49 -3.93 5.73 4.31
C ALA A 49 -2.70 5.36 5.16
N GLY A 50 -1.72 4.70 4.55
CA GLY A 50 -0.41 4.43 5.12
C GLY A 50 0.70 4.56 4.08
N ARG A 51 1.94 4.58 4.56
CA ARG A 51 3.12 4.41 3.71
C ARG A 51 3.60 2.97 3.83
N THR A 52 4.15 2.45 2.75
CA THR A 52 4.88 1.19 2.70
C THR A 52 6.30 1.48 2.25
N ASP A 53 7.26 0.75 2.82
CA ASP A 53 8.67 0.87 2.47
C ASP A 53 8.96 0.19 1.13
N SER A 54 10.19 0.40 0.63
CA SER A 54 10.69 -0.24 -0.60
C SER A 54 10.50 -1.76 -0.55
N GLY A 55 9.92 -2.33 -1.61
CA GLY A 55 9.65 -3.77 -1.72
C GLY A 55 8.41 -4.28 -0.98
N VAL A 56 7.73 -3.48 -0.16
CA VAL A 56 6.53 -3.93 0.58
C VAL A 56 5.30 -3.88 -0.32
N HIS A 57 4.57 -5.00 -0.40
CA HIS A 57 3.34 -5.14 -1.18
C HIS A 57 2.11 -4.61 -0.42
N ALA A 58 1.01 -4.42 -1.13
CA ALA A 58 -0.30 -4.22 -0.51
C ALA A 58 -1.40 -4.99 -1.24
N LEU A 59 -2.31 -5.58 -0.46
CA LEU A 59 -3.52 -6.20 -0.98
C LEU A 59 -4.67 -5.20 -1.07
N GLU A 60 -4.80 -4.29 -0.09
CA GLU A 60 -5.91 -3.34 -0.01
C GLU A 60 -5.44 -2.01 0.61
N GLN A 61 -4.49 -1.35 -0.04
CA GLN A 61 -4.12 0.02 0.35
C GLN A 61 -5.27 0.96 -0.03
N VAL A 62 -5.63 1.86 0.88
CA VAL A 62 -6.64 2.89 0.61
C VAL A 62 -5.96 4.20 0.25
N ILE A 63 -6.40 4.81 -0.85
CA ILE A 63 -6.00 6.16 -1.24
C ILE A 63 -7.23 7.07 -1.38
N HIS A 64 -7.01 8.39 -1.39
CA HIS A 64 -8.00 9.34 -1.88
C HIS A 64 -7.37 10.42 -2.74
N PHE A 65 -8.18 11.01 -3.61
CA PHE A 65 -7.82 12.09 -4.51
C PHE A 65 -9.07 12.86 -4.92
N ASP A 66 -8.87 14.07 -5.47
CA ASP A 66 -9.96 14.97 -5.87
C ASP A 66 -9.92 15.20 -7.39
N LEU A 67 -11.07 15.07 -8.06
CA LEU A 67 -11.22 15.45 -9.47
C LEU A 67 -12.04 16.74 -9.60
N PRO A 68 -11.77 17.57 -10.64
CA PRO A 68 -12.53 18.80 -10.86
C PRO A 68 -13.96 18.56 -11.36
N TYR A 69 -14.29 17.33 -11.74
CA TYR A 69 -15.60 16.89 -12.20
C TYR A 69 -15.92 15.50 -11.66
N GLN A 70 -17.20 15.16 -11.65
CA GLN A 70 -17.65 13.83 -11.30
C GLN A 70 -17.52 12.89 -12.51
N MET A 71 -16.88 11.75 -12.28
CA MET A 71 -16.93 10.56 -13.12
C MET A 71 -17.75 9.46 -12.43
N ASP A 72 -18.35 8.61 -13.24
CA ASP A 72 -18.91 7.34 -12.78
C ASP A 72 -17.80 6.48 -12.14
N GLU A 73 -18.09 5.90 -10.98
CA GLU A 73 -17.11 5.21 -10.13
C GLU A 73 -16.48 4.01 -10.85
N GLU A 74 -17.30 3.20 -11.52
CA GLU A 74 -16.82 2.01 -12.21
C GLU A 74 -16.05 2.37 -13.49
N LYS A 75 -16.48 3.40 -14.24
CA LYS A 75 -15.69 3.91 -15.36
C LYS A 75 -14.34 4.47 -14.92
N LEU A 76 -14.30 5.18 -13.80
CA LEU A 76 -13.04 5.70 -13.25
C LEU A 76 -12.15 4.55 -12.75
N ARG A 77 -12.72 3.56 -12.06
CA ARG A 77 -12.01 2.35 -11.63
C ARG A 77 -11.38 1.66 -12.83
N PHE A 78 -12.17 1.30 -13.83
CA PHE A 78 -11.70 0.65 -15.05
C PHE A 78 -10.64 1.47 -15.79
N ALA A 79 -10.83 2.79 -15.90
CA ALA A 79 -9.86 3.66 -16.58
C ALA A 79 -8.52 3.76 -15.84
N LEU A 80 -8.54 3.80 -14.50
CA LEU A 80 -7.33 3.78 -13.70
C LEU A 80 -6.63 2.42 -13.74
N ASP A 81 -7.39 1.34 -13.60
CA ASP A 81 -6.91 -0.04 -13.62
C ASP A 81 -6.18 -0.34 -14.94
N THR A 82 -6.83 -0.09 -16.08
CA THR A 82 -6.28 -0.37 -17.42
C THR A 82 -5.11 0.52 -17.84
N GLN A 83 -4.90 1.66 -17.19
CA GLN A 83 -3.84 2.61 -17.52
C GLN A 83 -2.74 2.69 -16.46
N SER A 84 -2.89 1.97 -15.35
CA SER A 84 -1.84 1.79 -14.37
C SER A 84 -0.84 0.73 -14.86
N PRO A 85 0.41 0.77 -14.38
CA PRO A 85 1.37 -0.31 -14.63
C PRO A 85 0.85 -1.67 -14.12
N GLU A 86 1.36 -2.76 -14.70
CA GLU A 86 0.92 -4.14 -14.41
C GLU A 86 1.10 -4.61 -12.95
N ASP A 87 1.88 -3.87 -12.17
CA ASP A 87 2.15 -4.12 -10.75
C ASP A 87 1.27 -3.28 -9.81
N ILE A 88 0.22 -2.62 -10.33
CA ILE A 88 -0.80 -1.88 -9.57
C ILE A 88 -2.20 -2.18 -10.15
N ASP A 89 -3.11 -2.69 -9.32
CA ASP A 89 -4.53 -2.84 -9.68
C ASP A 89 -5.42 -1.87 -8.88
N VAL A 90 -6.57 -1.52 -9.46
CA VAL A 90 -7.62 -0.73 -8.79
C VAL A 90 -8.85 -1.59 -8.54
N ILE A 91 -9.00 -2.01 -7.28
CA ILE A 91 -10.02 -2.94 -6.81
C ILE A 91 -11.40 -2.28 -6.78
N SER A 92 -11.49 -1.09 -6.21
CA SER A 92 -12.76 -0.35 -6.10
C SER A 92 -12.55 1.14 -5.97
N ILE A 93 -13.57 1.91 -6.36
CA ILE A 93 -13.65 3.36 -6.20
C ILE A 93 -15.03 3.72 -5.67
N GLU A 94 -15.08 4.67 -4.75
CA GLU A 94 -16.32 5.27 -4.27
C GLU A 94 -16.19 6.79 -4.09
N ILE A 95 -17.27 7.52 -4.33
CA ILE A 95 -17.39 8.94 -3.98
C ILE A 95 -17.57 9.04 -2.46
N VAL A 96 -16.80 9.92 -1.84
CA VAL A 96 -16.84 10.17 -0.40
C VAL A 96 -17.07 11.64 -0.09
N ALA A 97 -17.35 11.94 1.17
CA ALA A 97 -17.50 13.32 1.63
C ALA A 97 -16.23 14.15 1.39
N ASP A 98 -16.40 15.45 1.14
CA ASP A 98 -15.30 16.37 0.84
C ASP A 98 -14.29 16.52 2.00
N ASP A 99 -14.69 16.16 3.22
CA ASP A 99 -13.84 16.17 4.43
C ASP A 99 -13.19 14.81 4.73
N PHE A 100 -13.49 13.76 3.94
CA PHE A 100 -12.87 12.45 4.12
C PHE A 100 -11.37 12.52 3.84
N HIS A 101 -10.56 12.00 4.77
CA HIS A 101 -9.13 11.85 4.57
C HIS A 101 -8.70 10.44 5.02
N CYS A 102 -8.28 9.58 4.08
CA CYS A 102 -8.04 8.15 4.34
C CYS A 102 -7.02 7.87 5.47
N ARG A 103 -6.05 8.76 5.69
CA ARG A 103 -5.09 8.64 6.80
C ARG A 103 -5.70 8.89 8.18
N TYR A 104 -6.68 9.79 8.28
CA TYR A 104 -7.21 10.29 9.56
C TYR A 104 -8.59 9.75 9.90
N ALA A 105 -9.32 9.24 8.90
CA ALA A 105 -10.54 8.47 9.12
C ALA A 105 -10.24 7.31 10.09
N LYS A 106 -11.17 7.00 11.00
CA LYS A 106 -10.97 5.92 11.97
C LYS A 106 -10.90 4.56 11.26
N HIS A 107 -9.76 3.88 11.36
CA HIS A 107 -9.54 2.55 10.79
C HIS A 107 -8.46 1.79 11.56
N SER A 108 -8.35 0.49 11.27
CA SER A 108 -7.22 -0.36 11.64
C SER A 108 -6.43 -0.74 10.40
N LYS A 109 -5.16 -1.11 10.58
CA LYS A 109 -4.32 -1.65 9.52
C LYS A 109 -3.89 -3.06 9.89
N THR A 110 -3.92 -3.94 8.90
CA THR A 110 -3.45 -5.32 9.04
C THR A 110 -2.21 -5.49 8.18
N TYR A 111 -1.15 -6.02 8.77
CA TYR A 111 0.08 -6.38 8.07
C TYR A 111 0.27 -7.89 8.17
N GLU A 112 0.63 -8.52 7.06
CA GLU A 112 0.99 -9.94 7.02
C GLU A 112 2.48 -10.07 6.69
N PHE A 113 3.19 -10.85 7.50
CA PHE A 113 4.59 -11.19 7.24
C PHE A 113 4.71 -12.68 6.95
N ILE A 114 5.09 -13.01 5.73
CA ILE A 114 5.15 -14.39 5.25
C ILE A 114 6.58 -14.91 5.39
N VAL A 115 6.74 -16.04 6.07
CA VAL A 115 8.01 -16.74 6.22
C VAL A 115 7.99 -18.05 5.43
N ASP A 116 8.94 -18.22 4.50
CA ASP A 116 9.14 -19.47 3.76
C ASP A 116 10.26 -20.31 4.38
N ARG A 117 9.88 -21.45 4.95
CA ARG A 117 10.79 -22.44 5.58
C ARG A 117 11.20 -23.58 4.64
N GLY A 118 10.79 -23.53 3.36
CA GLY A 118 11.01 -24.60 2.40
C GLY A 118 12.50 -24.93 2.20
N ARG A 119 12.80 -26.21 2.05
CA ARG A 119 14.12 -26.69 1.62
C ARG A 119 13.89 -27.70 0.49
N PRO A 120 14.20 -27.37 -0.77
CA PRO A 120 14.91 -26.17 -1.26
C PRO A 120 14.08 -24.86 -1.17
N LYS A 121 14.75 -23.72 -1.33
CA LYS A 121 14.11 -22.38 -1.43
C LYS A 121 13.10 -22.36 -2.58
N ASN A 122 11.92 -21.78 -2.36
CA ASN A 122 10.91 -21.65 -3.42
C ASN A 122 11.13 -20.37 -4.27
N PRO A 123 11.53 -20.48 -5.55
CA PRO A 123 11.75 -19.30 -6.40
C PRO A 123 10.47 -18.50 -6.68
N MET A 124 9.28 -19.10 -6.55
CA MET A 124 7.99 -18.42 -6.75
C MET A 124 7.62 -17.51 -5.57
N ARG A 125 8.26 -17.68 -4.40
CA ARG A 125 7.99 -16.89 -3.18
C ARG A 125 9.06 -15.84 -2.90
N ARG A 126 10.08 -15.71 -3.76
CA ARG A 126 11.30 -14.94 -3.49
C ARG A 126 11.09 -13.44 -3.24
N HIS A 127 9.96 -12.88 -3.69
CA HIS A 127 9.60 -11.48 -3.47
C HIS A 127 8.51 -11.34 -2.39
N TYR A 128 7.65 -12.35 -2.23
CA TYR A 128 6.48 -12.30 -1.33
C TYR A 128 6.71 -12.93 0.06
N ALA A 129 7.83 -13.60 0.28
CA ALA A 129 8.14 -14.25 1.56
C ALA A 129 9.61 -14.12 1.94
N THR A 130 9.86 -13.92 3.22
CA THR A 130 11.20 -13.99 3.79
C THR A 130 11.62 -15.44 3.92
N HIS A 131 12.70 -15.83 3.25
CA HIS A 131 13.22 -17.19 3.34
C HIS A 131 13.98 -17.40 4.65
N PHE A 132 13.50 -18.32 5.50
CA PHE A 132 14.10 -18.68 6.78
C PHE A 132 14.14 -20.21 6.93
N PRO A 133 15.21 -20.90 6.49
CA PRO A 133 15.28 -22.36 6.45
C PRO A 133 15.66 -23.01 7.79
N TYR A 134 15.68 -22.24 8.89
CA TYR A 134 16.08 -22.72 10.22
C TYR A 134 14.85 -23.14 11.05
N PRO A 135 15.03 -24.00 12.07
CA PRO A 135 13.95 -24.35 12.99
C PRO A 135 13.33 -23.11 13.65
N LEU A 136 12.00 -23.10 13.73
CA LEU A 136 11.22 -22.09 14.44
C LEU A 136 10.38 -22.80 15.51
N ASP A 137 10.42 -22.24 16.72
CA ASP A 137 9.56 -22.66 17.82
C ASP A 137 8.29 -21.80 17.78
N VAL A 138 7.27 -22.32 17.09
CA VAL A 138 6.01 -21.59 16.85
C VAL A 138 5.25 -21.34 18.15
N GLU A 139 5.31 -22.28 19.09
CA GLU A 139 4.65 -22.14 20.39
C GLU A 139 5.26 -20.97 21.17
N ARG A 140 6.60 -20.88 21.25
CA ARG A 140 7.27 -19.73 21.87
C ARG A 140 6.99 -18.42 21.16
N MET A 141 6.90 -18.42 19.83
CA MET A 141 6.52 -17.21 19.07
C MET A 141 5.09 -16.76 19.42
N GLN A 142 4.14 -17.71 19.52
CA GLN A 142 2.76 -17.44 19.91
C GLN A 142 2.64 -16.97 21.37
N GLU A 143 3.49 -17.47 22.27
CA GLU A 143 3.56 -16.96 23.64
C GLU A 143 4.14 -15.55 23.72
N ALA A 144 5.18 -15.26 22.92
CA ALA A 144 5.81 -13.95 22.88
C ALA A 144 4.89 -12.87 22.31
N VAL A 145 4.16 -13.15 21.23
CA VAL A 145 3.31 -12.14 20.55
C VAL A 145 2.16 -11.65 21.44
N LYS A 146 1.65 -12.49 22.36
CA LYS A 146 0.65 -12.07 23.36
C LYS A 146 1.10 -10.90 24.22
N LYS A 147 2.42 -10.74 24.42
CA LYS A 147 3.00 -9.61 25.17
C LYS A 147 2.95 -8.29 24.38
N LEU A 148 2.72 -8.34 23.07
CA LEU A 148 2.62 -7.17 22.19
C LEU A 148 1.15 -6.73 21.97
N GLU A 149 0.17 -7.55 22.36
CA GLU A 149 -1.25 -7.21 22.22
C GLU A 149 -1.65 -6.09 23.20
N GLY A 150 -2.44 -5.12 22.74
CA GLY A 150 -2.93 -4.00 23.54
C GLY A 150 -2.15 -2.71 23.31
N THR A 151 -2.16 -1.83 24.32
CA THR A 151 -1.55 -0.50 24.25
C THR A 151 -0.21 -0.49 24.98
N HIS A 152 0.86 -0.26 24.23
CA HIS A 152 2.24 -0.24 24.74
C HIS A 152 3.01 0.94 24.16
N ASP A 153 4.10 1.32 24.84
CA ASP A 153 5.13 2.17 24.23
C ASP A 153 6.02 1.30 23.33
N PHE A 154 5.87 1.49 22.01
CA PHE A 154 6.63 0.76 21.00
C PHE A 154 7.88 1.50 20.51
N THR A 155 8.36 2.52 21.22
CA THR A 155 9.60 3.25 20.87
C THR A 155 10.77 2.32 20.58
N GLY A 156 10.92 1.23 21.35
CA GLY A 156 11.99 0.24 21.15
C GLY A 156 11.90 -0.59 19.86
N LEU A 157 10.80 -0.49 19.11
CA LEU A 157 10.58 -1.20 17.83
C LEU A 157 10.58 -0.26 16.62
N GLN A 158 10.85 1.03 16.82
CA GLN A 158 10.88 2.01 15.73
C GLN A 158 12.22 1.95 14.99
N HIS A 159 12.18 2.25 13.69
CA HIS A 159 13.42 2.48 12.94
C HIS A 159 14.08 3.77 13.44
N LEU A 160 15.36 3.68 13.80
CA LEU A 160 16.18 4.85 14.07
C LEU A 160 16.62 5.41 12.72
N GLU A 161 16.05 6.54 12.28
CA GLU A 161 16.64 7.26 11.16
C GLU A 161 18.04 7.74 11.58
N PRO A 162 19.10 7.43 10.80
CA PRO A 162 20.40 8.01 11.07
C PRO A 162 20.30 9.53 10.95
N VAL A 163 20.70 10.23 12.02
CA VAL A 163 20.80 11.69 12.09
C VAL A 163 21.82 12.21 11.08
#